data_AF-A0A1F6BE53-F1
#
_entry.id   AF-A0A1F6BE53-F1
#
_cell.length_a   1.000
_cell.length_b   1.000
_cell.length_c   1.000
_cell.angle_alpha   90.00
_cell.angle_beta   90.00
_cell.angle_gamma   90.00
#
_symmetry.space_group_name_H-M   'P 1'
#
loop_
_entity.id
_entity.type
_entity.pdbx_description
1 polymer ?
#
loop_
_entity_poly.entity_id
_entity_poly.type
_entity_poly.pdbx_seq_one_letter_code
_entity_poly.pdbx_strand_id
1 'polypeptide(L)' 'MKTKEKQTLISMKREELEKVLTDAQNALAILLVNRYSKQSKNAREARVLRSKIAVISTYMRQKELTHE' A
#
# COMPACT_ATOMS: atom_id res chain seq x y z
N MET A 1 -3.87 -2.35 -8.55
CA MET A 1 -4.33 -0.97 -8.34
C MET A 1 -4.93 -0.43 -9.61
N LYS A 2 -6.01 0.33 -9.49
CA LYS A 2 -6.61 1.05 -10.62
C LYS A 2 -5.71 2.22 -11.01
N THR A 3 -5.77 2.65 -12.27
CA THR A 3 -4.97 3.76 -12.81
C THR A 3 -5.21 5.07 -12.06
N LYS A 4 -6.47 5.38 -11.72
CA LYS A 4 -6.84 6.56 -10.93
C LYS A 4 -6.15 6.59 -9.56
N GLU A 5 -6.07 5.45 -8.87
CA GLU A 5 -5.42 5.36 -7.55
C GLU A 5 -3.91 5.57 -7.64
N LYS A 6 -3.27 5.19 -8.76
CA LYS A 6 -1.84 5.47 -8.96
C LYS A 6 -1.58 6.96 -9.18
N GLN A 7 -2.44 7.63 -9.95
CA GLN A 7 -2.33 9.07 -10.19
C GLN A 7 -2.45 9.86 -8.88
N THR A 8 -3.37 9.48 -8.00
CA THR A 8 -3.50 10.12 -6.68
C THR A 8 -2.27 9.94 -5.81
N LEU A 9 -1.61 8.77 -5.85
CA LEU A 9 -0.38 8.55 -5.10
C LEU A 9 0.80 9.38 -5.63
N ILE A 10 0.89 9.60 -6.94
CA ILE A 10 1.97 10.41 -7.53
C ILE A 10 1.89 11.85 -7.04
N SER A 11 0.69 12.40 -6.94
CA SER A 11 0.45 13.78 -6.48
C SER A 11 0.63 13.99 -4.97
N MET A 12 0.60 12.93 -4.16
CA MET A 12 0.74 13.02 -2.71
C MET A 12 2.13 13.49 -2.30
N LYS A 13 2.21 14.18 -1.15
CA LYS A 13 3.51 14.49 -0.52
C LYS A 13 4.12 13.24 0.11
N ARG A 14 5.43 13.26 0.37
CA ARG A 14 6.13 12.14 1.01
C ARG A 14 5.50 11.73 2.34
N GLU A 15 5.20 12.69 3.21
CA GLU A 15 4.56 12.44 4.52
C GLU A 15 3.19 11.75 4.38
N GLU A 16 2.43 12.10 3.34
CA GLU A 16 1.15 11.48 3.05
C GLU A 16 1.33 10.05 2.55
N LEU A 17 2.33 9.81 1.70
CA LEU A 17 2.69 8.47 1.25
C LEU A 17 3.13 7.56 2.40
N GLU A 18 3.85 8.09 3.39
CA GLU A 18 4.25 7.34 4.59
C GLU A 18 3.03 6.92 5.43
N LYS A 19 2.04 7.81 5.60
CA LYS A 19 0.77 7.46 6.25
C LYS A 19 0.04 6.34 5.50
N VAL A 20 -0.12 6.51 4.18
CA VAL A 20 -0.81 5.52 3.34
C VAL A 20 -0.07 4.17 3.30
N LEU A 21 1.28 4.20 3.36
CA LEU A 21 2.10 3.00 3.46
C LEU A 21 1.84 2.27 4.77
N THR A 22 1.86 3.00 5.89
CA THR A 22 1.65 2.46 7.23
C THR A 22 0.26 1.83 7.35
N ASP A 23 -0.78 2.51 6.83
CA ASP A 23 -2.14 1.98 6.81
C ASP A 23 -2.25 0.69 5.99
N ALA A 24 -1.58 0.64 4.83
CA ALA A 24 -1.57 -0.55 3.98
C ALA A 24 -0.83 -1.74 4.64
N GLN A 25 0.25 -1.46 5.36
CA GLN A 25 0.99 -2.46 6.13
C GLN A 25 0.17 -2.99 7.31
N ASN A 26 -0.49 -2.11 8.06
CA ASN A 26 -1.39 -2.49 9.16
C ASN A 26 -2.55 -3.35 8.66
N ALA A 27 -3.19 -2.95 7.55
CA ALA A 27 -4.26 -3.74 6.93
C ALA A 27 -3.76 -5.13 6.51
N LEU A 28 -2.55 -5.22 5.94
CA LEU A 28 -1.96 -6.50 5.57
C LEU A 28 -1.67 -7.37 6.79
N ALA A 29 -1.12 -6.79 7.86
CA ALA A 29 -0.83 -7.50 9.10
C ALA A 29 -2.11 -8.09 9.72
N ILE A 30 -3.16 -7.29 9.82
CA ILE A 30 -4.49 -7.73 10.30
C ILE A 30 -5.01 -8.89 9.44
N LEU A 31 -4.87 -8.80 8.11
CA LEU A 31 -5.34 -9.84 7.19
C LEU A 31 -4.54 -11.14 7.36
N LEU A 32 -3.22 -11.05 7.55
CA LEU A 32 -2.37 -12.21 7.79
C LEU A 32 -2.70 -12.91 9.12
N VAL A 33 -2.98 -12.16 10.18
CA VAL A 33 -3.43 -12.74 11.47
C VAL A 33 -4.81 -13.37 11.30
N ASN A 34 -5.75 -12.64 10.69
CA ASN A 34 -7.11 -13.11 10.47
C ASN A 34 -7.17 -14.37 9.59
N ARG A 35 -6.19 -14.61 8.72
CA ARG A 35 -6.12 -15.84 7.92
C ARG A 35 -6.08 -17.10 8.78
N TYR A 36 -5.45 -17.04 9.96
CA TYR A 36 -5.31 -18.20 10.84
C TYR A 36 -6.46 -18.32 11.85
N SER A 37 -7.11 -17.21 12.19
CA SER A 37 -8.21 -17.19 13.17
C SER A 37 -9.61 -17.20 12.53
N LYS A 38 -9.73 -16.82 11.26
CA LYS A 38 -11.00 -16.71 10.52
C LYS A 38 -10.85 -17.29 9.12
N GLN A 39 -11.89 -17.97 8.64
CA GLN A 39 -11.92 -18.44 7.25
C GLN A 39 -12.01 -17.22 6.31
N SER A 40 -10.88 -16.88 5.68
CA SER A 40 -10.81 -15.73 4.77
C SER A 40 -11.67 -15.98 3.53
N LYS A 41 -12.67 -15.13 3.30
CA LYS A 41 -13.48 -15.16 2.08
C LYS A 41 -12.74 -14.61 0.86
N ASN A 42 -11.64 -13.87 1.05
CA ASN A 42 -10.95 -13.17 -0.03
C ASN A 42 -9.42 -13.34 0.02
N ALA A 43 -8.94 -14.47 -0.50
CA ALA A 43 -7.50 -14.75 -0.60
C ALA A 43 -6.72 -13.76 -1.48
N ARG A 44 -7.39 -13.02 -2.38
CA ARG A 44 -6.74 -12.08 -3.30
C ARG A 44 -6.38 -10.75 -2.64
N GLU A 45 -7.03 -10.40 -1.53
CA GLU A 45 -6.89 -9.11 -0.87
C GLU A 45 -5.45 -8.88 -0.35
N ALA A 46 -4.81 -9.92 0.20
CA ALA A 46 -3.40 -9.86 0.60
C ALA A 46 -2.46 -9.52 -0.57
N ARG A 47 -2.72 -10.10 -1.77
CA ARG A 47 -1.93 -9.81 -2.98
C ARG A 47 -2.12 -8.37 -3.43
N VAL A 48 -3.35 -7.84 -3.35
CA VAL A 48 -3.65 -6.44 -3.69
C VAL A 48 -2.92 -5.50 -2.73
N LEU A 49 -2.96 -5.75 -1.43
CA LEU A 49 -2.26 -4.95 -0.42
C LEU A 49 -0.74 -4.97 -0.61
N ARG A 50 -0.15 -6.16 -0.84
CA ARG A 50 1.29 -6.27 -1.16
C ARG A 50 1.68 -5.48 -2.41
N SER A 51 0.85 -5.53 -3.45
CA SER A 51 1.09 -4.76 -4.67
C SER A 51 0.98 -3.25 -4.42
N LYS A 52 0.02 -2.83 -3.58
CA LYS A 52 -0.16 -1.42 -3.19
C LYS A 52 1.05 -0.90 -2.41
N ILE A 53 1.53 -1.68 -1.43
CA ILE A 53 2.75 -1.37 -0.66
C ILE A 53 3.94 -1.17 -1.59
N ALA A 54 4.20 -2.12 -2.50
CA ALA A 54 5.32 -2.02 -3.44
C ALA A 54 5.27 -0.75 -4.31
N VAL A 55 4.07 -0.40 -4.80
CA VAL A 55 3.86 0.82 -5.60
C VAL A 55 4.13 2.09 -4.78
N ILE A 56 3.60 2.17 -3.54
CA ILE A 56 3.83 3.32 -2.65
C ILE A 56 5.32 3.47 -2.34
N SER A 57 6.01 2.39 -1.98
CA SER A 57 7.45 2.40 -1.71
C SER A 57 8.26 2.87 -2.92
N THR A 58 7.84 2.49 -4.14
CA THR A 58 8.47 2.96 -5.38
C THR A 58 8.31 4.48 -5.55
N TYR A 59 7.10 5.02 -5.31
CA TYR A 59 6.86 6.46 -5.41
C TYR A 59 7.57 7.27 -4.34
N MET A 60 7.65 6.77 -3.10
CA MET A 60 8.46 7.41 -2.06
C MET A 60 9.92 7.51 -2.49
N ARG A 61 10.49 6.41 -3.02
CA ARG A 61 11.87 6.40 -3.49
C ARG A 61 12.09 7.33 -4.68
N GLN A 62 11.12 7.43 -5.59
CA GLN A 62 11.19 8.40 -6.70
C GLN A 62 11.27 9.83 -6.18
N LYS A 63 10.41 10.22 -5.23
CA LYS A 63 10.44 11.57 -4.63
C LYS A 63 11.74 11.86 -3.89
N GLU A 64 12.30 10.88 -3.19
CA GLU A 64 13.62 11.01 -2.58
C GLU A 64 14.74 11.31 -3.60
N LEU A 65 14.63 10.72 -4.80
CA LEU A 65 15.63 10.86 -5.86
C LEU A 65 15.44 12.12 -6.70
N THR A 66 14.23 12.66 -6.81
CA THR A 66 13.93 13.86 -7.61
C THR A 66 14.09 15.18 -6.85
N HIS A 67 14.38 15.15 -5.54
CA HIS A 67 14.48 16.33 -4.66
C HIS A 67 13.24 17.26 -4.71
N GLU A 68 12.06 16.70 -5.03
CA GLU A 68 10.75 17.37 -4.97
C GLU A 68 10.07 17.20 -3.61
#